data_AF-A0A3D4WRP0-F1
#
_entry.id   AF-A0A3D4WRP0-F1
#
_cell.length_a   1.000
_cell.length_b   1.000
_cell.length_c   1.000
_cell.angle_alpha   90.00
_cell.angle_beta   90.00
_cell.angle_gamma   90.00
#
_symmetry.space_group_name_H-M   'P 1'
#
loop_
_entity.id
_entity.type
_entity.pdbx_description
1 polymer ?
#
loop_
_entity_poly.entity_id
_entity_poly.type
_entity_poly.pdbx_seq_one_letter_code
_entity_poly.pdbx_strand_id
1 'polypeptide(L)'
;MAWSEMSAREQRRVIDRYRLAYIDEAPVNWCPGLGTVLANEEITQDGRSEIGNFRVYRRLLKQWKIRITAYADRLLADLDPLDWPEPIKAMQRNWIGRSEGAMIEFQSEDSAGTVIKTFTTRPDTIFGATYLALAPEHPLVNALTAKAWPSGTPEQWRRQQAFPGRGDPPPIDAVESYRRSVAGHSDRQRIDEHEGKTGVFTGSYAINPATRERIPVFVSEYVLMGYGTGAVMGVPAHDERDYDFAKTFDLPIRRVVEPVDGGVDEDAAFVAHTENERLVNSGRFDGMSAVEGETAIVDWLELDGAAERSVSYRLRDWLFSRQRYWGEP
;
A
#
# COMPACT_ATOMS: atom_id res chain seq x y z
N MET A 1 -5.27 24.09 13.99
CA MET A 1 -5.50 25.46 13.48
C MET A 1 -6.99 25.70 13.48
N ALA A 2 -7.46 26.79 14.09
CA ALA A 2 -8.88 27.13 14.06
C ALA A 2 -9.29 27.57 12.66
N TRP A 3 -10.56 27.37 12.26
CA TRP A 3 -11.05 27.75 10.94
C TRP A 3 -10.78 29.23 10.59
N SER A 4 -10.91 30.11 11.58
CA SER A 4 -10.66 31.55 11.46
C SER A 4 -9.20 31.92 11.20
N GLU A 5 -8.27 31.01 11.47
CA GLU A 5 -6.83 31.21 11.29
C GLU A 5 -6.33 30.64 9.96
N MET A 6 -7.17 29.88 9.26
CA MET A 6 -6.85 29.28 7.97
C MET A 6 -6.98 30.30 6.83
N SER A 7 -6.01 30.29 5.92
CA SER A 7 -6.15 30.97 4.63
C SER A 7 -7.33 30.42 3.82
N ALA A 8 -7.84 31.18 2.85
CA ALA A 8 -8.90 30.73 1.95
C ALA A 8 -8.54 29.40 1.23
N ARG A 9 -7.25 29.17 0.93
CA ARG A 9 -6.77 27.92 0.33
C ARG A 9 -6.86 26.74 1.30
N GLU A 10 -6.53 26.95 2.56
CA GLU A 10 -6.62 25.92 3.61
C GLU A 10 -8.07 25.60 3.95
N GLN A 11 -8.91 26.62 4.11
CA GLN A 11 -10.36 26.46 4.25
C GLN A 11 -10.96 25.68 3.08
N ARG A 12 -10.54 25.99 1.84
CA ARG A 12 -11.00 25.25 0.66
C ARG A 12 -10.59 23.79 0.69
N ARG A 13 -9.33 23.48 1.08
CA ARG A 13 -8.87 22.10 1.29
C ARG A 13 -9.65 21.37 2.38
N VAL A 14 -10.10 22.07 3.43
CA VAL A 14 -11.01 21.49 4.43
C VAL A 14 -12.35 21.16 3.79
N ILE A 15 -12.98 22.10 3.10
CA ILE A 15 -14.28 21.88 2.44
C ILE A 15 -14.21 20.75 1.41
N ASP A 16 -13.16 20.69 0.59
CA ASP A 16 -12.97 19.68 -0.45
C ASP A 16 -12.89 18.25 0.11
N ARG A 17 -12.59 18.07 1.40
CA ARG A 17 -12.68 16.76 2.08
C ARG A 17 -14.12 16.25 2.23
N TYR A 18 -15.11 17.15 2.21
CA TYR A 18 -16.53 16.80 2.35
C TYR A 18 -17.29 16.82 1.03
N ARG A 19 -16.72 17.42 -0.02
CA ARG A 19 -17.36 17.48 -1.34
C ARG A 19 -17.23 16.15 -2.08
N LEU A 20 -18.25 15.86 -2.89
CA LEU A 20 -18.20 14.76 -3.85
C LEU A 20 -17.34 15.12 -5.06
N ALA A 21 -17.41 16.35 -5.56
CA ALA A 21 -16.49 16.85 -6.59
C ALA A 21 -15.40 17.72 -5.94
N TYR A 22 -14.14 17.31 -6.10
CA TYR A 22 -13.00 17.98 -5.48
C TYR A 22 -11.77 17.98 -6.38
N ILE A 23 -10.83 18.88 -6.10
CA ILE A 23 -9.56 18.93 -6.81
C ILE A 23 -8.49 18.26 -5.96
N ASP A 24 -7.72 17.38 -6.61
CA ASP A 24 -6.61 16.67 -6.00
C ASP A 24 -5.38 16.72 -6.89
N GLU A 25 -4.20 16.70 -6.28
CA GLU A 25 -2.93 16.57 -6.99
C GLU A 25 -2.46 15.14 -6.81
N ALA A 26 -2.65 14.33 -7.84
CA ALA A 26 -2.36 12.92 -7.81
C ALA A 26 -1.55 12.50 -9.04
N PRO A 27 -0.83 11.37 -8.99
CA PRO A 27 -0.33 10.73 -10.18
C PRO A 27 -1.52 10.33 -11.06
N VAL A 28 -1.55 10.84 -12.28
CA VAL A 28 -2.61 10.56 -13.27
C VAL A 28 -2.03 9.86 -14.48
N ASN A 29 -2.89 9.14 -15.18
CA ASN A 29 -2.55 8.39 -16.37
C ASN A 29 -2.51 9.35 -17.56
N TRP A 30 -1.33 9.81 -17.94
CA TRP A 30 -1.11 10.72 -19.05
C TRP A 30 -0.81 9.95 -20.33
N CYS A 31 -1.61 10.16 -21.37
CA CYS A 31 -1.37 9.58 -22.69
C CYS A 31 -0.88 10.65 -23.66
N PRO A 32 0.42 10.71 -24.02
CA PRO A 32 0.95 11.71 -24.94
C PRO A 32 0.39 11.59 -26.36
N GLY A 33 0.13 10.36 -26.83
CA GLY A 33 -0.44 10.12 -28.17
C GLY A 33 -1.85 10.68 -28.31
N LEU A 34 -2.59 10.71 -27.20
CA LEU A 34 -3.87 11.39 -27.12
C LEU A 34 -3.68 12.87 -26.73
N GLY A 35 -2.70 13.24 -25.90
CA GLY A 35 -2.55 14.58 -25.35
C GLY A 35 -3.53 14.89 -24.22
N THR A 36 -3.96 13.88 -23.47
CA THR A 36 -4.90 14.03 -22.34
C THR A 36 -4.60 13.00 -21.25
N VAL A 37 -5.13 13.26 -20.05
CA VAL A 37 -5.27 12.25 -19.00
C VAL A 37 -6.38 11.25 -19.31
N LEU A 38 -6.23 10.05 -18.75
CA LEU A 38 -7.17 8.92 -18.81
C LEU A 38 -7.56 8.50 -17.39
N ALA A 39 -8.79 8.00 -17.23
CA ALA A 39 -9.21 7.28 -16.03
C ALA A 39 -8.57 5.87 -16.01
N ASN A 40 -8.75 5.12 -14.91
CA ASN A 40 -8.18 3.77 -14.82
C ASN A 40 -8.91 2.81 -15.76
N GLU A 41 -10.21 3.06 -15.98
CA GLU A 41 -11.12 2.29 -16.83
C GLU A 41 -10.78 2.43 -18.33
N GLU A 42 -10.11 3.52 -18.71
CA GLU A 42 -9.69 3.81 -20.10
C GLU A 42 -8.30 3.23 -20.44
N ILE A 43 -7.73 2.43 -19.52
CA ILE A 43 -6.46 1.73 -19.71
C ILE A 43 -6.73 0.26 -19.95
N THR A 44 -6.25 -0.25 -21.08
CA THR A 44 -6.32 -1.67 -21.41
C THR A 44 -5.48 -2.50 -20.45
N GLN A 45 -5.70 -3.82 -20.47
CA GLN A 45 -4.84 -4.75 -19.74
C GLN A 45 -3.37 -4.51 -20.07
N ASP A 46 -2.97 -4.16 -21.29
CA ASP A 46 -1.54 -3.92 -21.61
C ASP A 46 -0.97 -2.57 -21.14
N GLY A 47 -1.69 -1.83 -20.28
CA GLY A 47 -1.24 -0.52 -19.77
C GLY A 47 -1.26 0.57 -20.85
N ARG A 48 -2.08 0.39 -21.89
CA ARG A 48 -2.21 1.30 -23.02
C ARG A 48 -3.57 1.96 -23.04
N SER A 49 -3.71 3.06 -23.77
CA SER A 49 -5.02 3.69 -23.92
C SER A 49 -5.96 2.76 -24.68
N GLU A 50 -7.18 2.59 -24.17
CA GLU A 50 -8.25 1.84 -24.84
C GLU A 50 -8.45 2.34 -26.28
N ILE A 51 -8.42 3.66 -26.45
CA ILE A 51 -8.49 4.32 -27.75
C ILE A 51 -7.08 4.53 -28.29
N GLY A 52 -6.79 3.98 -29.47
CA GLY A 52 -5.56 4.24 -30.23
C GLY A 52 -4.31 3.50 -29.74
N ASN A 53 -4.40 2.69 -28.69
CA ASN A 53 -3.33 1.79 -28.23
C ASN A 53 -1.99 2.50 -27.94
N PHE A 54 -2.06 3.71 -27.37
CA PHE A 54 -0.88 4.53 -27.08
C PHE A 54 -0.30 4.20 -25.69
N ARG A 55 1.00 4.44 -25.52
CA ARG A 55 1.65 4.32 -24.20
C ARG A 55 1.11 5.37 -23.24
N VAL A 56 0.87 4.95 -22.00
CA VAL A 56 0.40 5.78 -20.90
C VAL A 56 1.51 5.89 -19.85
N TYR A 57 1.71 7.08 -19.30
CA TYR A 57 2.72 7.39 -18.29
C TYR A 57 2.07 8.00 -17.05
N ARG A 58 2.74 7.93 -15.90
CA ARG A 58 2.27 8.62 -14.70
C ARG A 58 2.84 10.04 -14.66
N ARG A 59 1.99 11.02 -14.44
CA ARG A 59 2.38 12.42 -14.23
C ARG A 59 1.62 13.00 -13.05
N LEU A 60 2.30 13.76 -12.19
CA LEU A 60 1.60 14.53 -11.16
C LEU A 60 0.85 15.67 -11.83
N LEU A 61 -0.49 15.66 -11.75
CA LEU A 61 -1.32 16.76 -12.24
C LEU A 61 -2.45 17.03 -11.26
N LYS A 62 -2.78 18.30 -11.14
CA LYS A 62 -3.99 18.76 -10.46
C LYS A 62 -5.20 18.44 -11.34
N GLN A 63 -6.13 17.62 -10.86
CA GLN A 63 -7.31 17.17 -11.62
C GLN A 63 -8.56 17.19 -10.74
N TRP A 64 -9.73 17.25 -11.38
CA TRP A 64 -11.00 17.05 -10.70
C TRP A 64 -11.32 15.56 -10.59
N LYS A 65 -11.81 15.18 -9.40
CA LYS A 65 -12.26 13.83 -9.08
C LYS A 65 -13.67 13.85 -8.51
N ILE A 66 -14.41 12.77 -8.75
CA ILE A 66 -15.67 12.46 -8.08
C ILE A 66 -15.41 11.39 -7.02
N ARG A 67 -15.86 11.66 -5.79
CA ARG A 67 -15.77 10.79 -4.62
C ARG A 67 -16.79 9.65 -4.70
N ILE A 68 -16.66 8.80 -5.72
CA ILE A 68 -17.52 7.61 -5.88
C ILE A 68 -17.31 6.62 -4.73
N THR A 69 -16.12 6.61 -4.11
CA THR A 69 -15.81 5.75 -2.95
C THR A 69 -16.70 6.03 -1.74
N ALA A 70 -17.25 7.24 -1.59
CA ALA A 70 -18.24 7.55 -0.55
C ALA A 70 -19.55 6.75 -0.70
N TYR A 71 -19.77 6.13 -1.86
CA TYR A 71 -20.91 5.28 -2.15
C TYR A 71 -20.52 3.80 -2.30
N ALA A 72 -19.28 3.39 -2.00
CA ALA A 72 -18.79 2.04 -2.28
C ALA A 72 -19.63 0.93 -1.62
N ASP A 73 -20.00 1.07 -0.34
CA ASP A 73 -20.87 0.10 0.34
C ASP A 73 -22.25 -0.01 -0.29
N ARG A 74 -22.84 1.14 -0.67
CA ARG A 74 -24.13 1.17 -1.34
C ARG A 74 -24.05 0.54 -2.73
N LEU A 75 -23.01 0.88 -3.50
CA LEU A 75 -22.76 0.29 -4.81
C LEU A 75 -22.61 -1.23 -4.73
N LEU A 76 -22.09 -1.77 -3.62
CA LEU A 76 -22.03 -3.22 -3.39
C LEU A 76 -23.38 -3.81 -2.98
N ALA A 77 -24.02 -3.26 -1.95
CA ALA A 77 -25.29 -3.77 -1.43
C ALA A 77 -26.40 -3.72 -2.48
N ASP A 78 -26.42 -2.65 -3.29
CA ASP A 78 -27.43 -2.43 -4.32
C ASP A 78 -27.21 -3.34 -5.56
N LEU A 79 -26.13 -4.13 -5.66
CA LEU A 79 -25.98 -5.14 -6.72
C LEU A 79 -26.90 -6.35 -6.53
N ASP A 80 -27.17 -6.72 -5.28
CA ASP A 80 -27.95 -7.92 -4.95
C ASP A 80 -29.38 -7.87 -5.51
N PRO A 81 -30.17 -6.80 -5.32
CA PRO A 81 -31.54 -6.74 -5.83
C PRO A 81 -31.64 -6.52 -7.35
N LEU A 82 -30.55 -6.26 -8.08
CA LEU A 82 -30.59 -6.03 -9.53
C LEU A 82 -30.92 -7.31 -10.30
N ASP A 83 -31.80 -7.22 -11.30
CA ASP A 83 -32.02 -8.28 -12.28
C ASP A 83 -30.94 -8.26 -13.37
N TRP A 84 -29.69 -8.47 -12.95
CA TRP A 84 -28.49 -8.47 -13.80
C TRP A 84 -27.84 -9.87 -13.82
N PRO A 85 -27.16 -10.25 -14.92
CA PRO A 85 -26.39 -11.49 -14.96
C PRO A 85 -25.35 -11.53 -13.85
N GLU A 86 -25.25 -12.66 -13.14
CA GLU A 86 -24.28 -12.84 -12.05
C GLU A 86 -22.82 -12.56 -12.45
N PRO A 87 -22.34 -12.90 -13.66
CA PRO A 87 -20.98 -12.53 -14.06
C PRO A 87 -20.71 -11.02 -14.01
N ILE A 88 -21.71 -10.18 -14.35
CA ILE A 88 -21.58 -8.72 -14.29
C ILE A 88 -21.56 -8.25 -12.84
N LYS A 89 -22.41 -8.80 -11.97
CA LYS A 89 -22.38 -8.50 -10.54
C LYS A 89 -21.04 -8.89 -9.92
N ALA A 90 -20.53 -10.08 -10.24
CA ALA A 90 -19.22 -10.55 -9.78
C ALA A 90 -18.08 -9.63 -10.25
N MET A 91 -18.09 -9.18 -11.51
CA MET A 91 -17.13 -8.19 -12.00
C MET A 91 -17.18 -6.88 -11.21
N GLN A 92 -18.37 -6.37 -10.91
CA GLN A 92 -18.54 -5.15 -10.11
C GLN A 92 -18.08 -5.34 -8.66
N ARG A 93 -18.44 -6.45 -8.01
CA ARG A 93 -17.97 -6.77 -6.65
C ARG A 93 -16.44 -6.85 -6.59
N ASN A 94 -15.83 -7.52 -7.58
CA ASN A 94 -14.37 -7.60 -7.70
C ASN A 94 -13.74 -6.23 -8.01
N TRP A 95 -14.40 -5.40 -8.81
CA TRP A 95 -13.91 -4.05 -9.12
C TRP A 95 -13.94 -3.14 -7.89
N ILE A 96 -15.06 -3.15 -7.15
CA ILE A 96 -15.20 -2.35 -5.93
C ILE A 96 -14.24 -2.87 -4.86
N GLY A 97 -14.15 -4.19 -4.71
CA GLY A 97 -13.16 -4.89 -3.90
C GLY A 97 -13.10 -4.38 -2.46
N ARG A 98 -14.20 -4.53 -1.73
CA ARG A 98 -14.28 -4.17 -0.31
C ARG A 98 -13.50 -5.19 0.53
N SER A 99 -12.74 -4.68 1.47
CA SER A 99 -11.94 -5.47 2.40
C SER A 99 -12.07 -4.89 3.80
N GLU A 100 -12.50 -5.71 4.75
CA GLU A 100 -12.48 -5.38 6.18
C GLU A 100 -11.11 -5.73 6.76
N GLY A 101 -10.65 -4.94 7.70
CA GLY A 101 -9.34 -5.15 8.31
C GLY A 101 -9.05 -4.12 9.37
N ALA A 102 -7.77 -3.83 9.57
CA ALA A 102 -7.31 -2.85 10.53
C ALA A 102 -6.27 -1.93 9.92
N MET A 103 -6.35 -0.67 10.34
CA MET A 103 -5.26 0.27 10.26
C MET A 103 -4.34 0.02 11.45
N ILE A 104 -3.04 -0.16 11.21
CA ILE A 104 -2.04 -0.33 12.26
C ILE A 104 -1.03 0.81 12.16
N GLU A 105 -0.70 1.38 13.31
CA GLU A 105 0.23 2.50 13.45
C GLU A 105 1.59 2.03 13.96
N PHE A 106 2.61 2.24 13.13
CA PHE A 106 4.01 1.96 13.47
C PHE A 106 4.74 3.28 13.73
N GLN A 107 5.30 3.42 14.93
CA GLN A 107 6.08 4.60 15.29
C GLN A 107 7.46 4.50 14.67
N SER A 108 7.92 5.56 13.98
CA SER A 108 9.31 5.63 13.52
C SER A 108 10.25 5.77 14.71
N GLU A 109 11.33 4.99 14.72
CA GLU A 109 12.39 5.10 15.73
C GLU A 109 13.26 6.35 15.48
N ASP A 110 13.60 6.61 14.22
CA ASP A 110 14.57 7.63 13.83
C ASP A 110 13.94 9.00 13.54
N SER A 111 12.61 9.07 13.39
CA SER A 111 11.88 10.29 13.06
C SER A 111 10.78 10.54 14.09
N ALA A 112 11.14 11.20 15.20
CA ALA A 112 10.26 11.42 16.34
C ALA A 112 8.92 12.07 15.93
N GLY A 113 7.81 11.43 16.31
CA GLY A 113 6.45 11.88 15.98
C GLY A 113 5.97 11.48 14.59
N THR A 114 6.80 10.82 13.78
CA THR A 114 6.39 10.26 12.49
C THR A 114 5.74 8.90 12.69
N VAL A 115 4.47 8.80 12.29
CA VAL A 115 3.68 7.56 12.33
C VAL A 115 3.49 7.02 10.93
N ILE A 116 3.85 5.75 10.72
CA ILE A 116 3.58 5.01 9.49
C ILE A 116 2.30 4.22 9.71
N LYS A 117 1.26 4.56 8.94
CA LYS A 117 -0.02 3.83 8.99
C LYS A 117 -0.03 2.78 7.88
N THR A 118 -0.39 1.55 8.19
CA THR A 118 -0.58 0.47 7.21
C THR A 118 -2.01 -0.06 7.29
N PHE A 119 -2.57 -0.52 6.17
CA PHE A 119 -3.84 -1.26 6.17
C PHE A 119 -3.54 -2.75 5.97
N THR A 120 -4.17 -3.61 6.75
CA THR A 120 -4.10 -5.07 6.58
C THR A 120 -5.46 -5.72 6.76
N THR A 121 -5.75 -6.73 5.94
CA THR A 121 -6.89 -7.65 6.13
C THR A 121 -6.53 -8.86 6.98
N ARG A 122 -5.26 -8.97 7.39
CA ARG A 122 -4.71 -10.05 8.22
C ARG A 122 -4.07 -9.49 9.50
N PRO A 123 -4.82 -8.77 10.35
CA PRO A 123 -4.27 -8.22 11.59
C PRO A 123 -3.81 -9.31 12.57
N ASP A 124 -4.35 -10.53 12.45
CA ASP A 124 -3.89 -11.74 13.13
C ASP A 124 -2.38 -11.99 12.96
N THR A 125 -1.81 -11.56 11.84
CA THR A 125 -0.41 -11.81 11.49
C THR A 125 0.59 -10.73 11.93
N ILE A 126 0.16 -9.70 12.68
CA ILE A 126 1.01 -8.56 13.05
C ILE A 126 2.32 -8.94 13.76
N PHE A 127 2.32 -10.03 14.53
CA PHE A 127 3.52 -10.54 15.21
C PHE A 127 4.60 -11.04 14.23
N GLY A 128 4.20 -11.39 13.01
CA GLY A 128 5.07 -11.83 11.92
C GLY A 128 5.53 -10.68 11.01
N ALA A 129 5.14 -9.44 11.30
CA ALA A 129 5.60 -8.29 10.53
C ALA A 129 7.05 -7.95 10.84
N THR A 130 7.96 -8.19 9.88
CA THR A 130 9.41 -8.09 10.06
C THR A 130 10.04 -6.92 9.32
N TYR A 131 9.28 -6.20 8.50
CA TYR A 131 9.68 -4.94 7.85
C TYR A 131 8.43 -4.13 7.47
N LEU A 132 8.62 -2.87 7.10
CA LEU A 132 7.60 -2.05 6.44
C LEU A 132 8.04 -1.71 5.03
N ALA A 133 7.11 -1.59 4.10
CA ALA A 133 7.37 -1.09 2.76
C ALA A 133 6.43 0.05 2.39
N LEU A 134 7.00 1.13 1.85
CA LEU A 134 6.31 2.32 1.39
C LEU A 134 6.31 2.37 -0.14
N ALA A 135 5.22 2.90 -0.71
CA ALA A 135 5.20 3.25 -2.12
C ALA A 135 6.30 4.31 -2.42
N PRO A 136 6.94 4.30 -3.61
CA PRO A 136 7.93 5.30 -4.02
C PRO A 136 7.42 6.74 -3.99
N GLU A 137 6.11 6.92 -4.13
CA GLU A 137 5.43 8.22 -4.11
C GLU A 137 4.95 8.62 -2.71
N HIS A 138 5.14 7.78 -1.69
CA HIS A 138 4.57 8.01 -0.36
C HIS A 138 5.15 9.28 0.30
N PRO A 139 4.32 10.18 0.87
CA PRO A 139 4.79 11.46 1.42
C PRO A 139 5.84 11.33 2.52
N LEU A 140 5.80 10.24 3.30
CA LEU A 140 6.76 9.98 4.38
C LEU A 140 8.13 9.52 3.89
N VAL A 141 8.34 9.15 2.62
CA VAL A 141 9.63 8.65 2.12
C VAL A 141 10.76 9.61 2.47
N ASN A 142 10.58 10.91 2.18
CA ASN A 142 11.61 11.92 2.48
C ASN A 142 11.84 12.10 3.98
N ALA A 143 10.78 12.03 4.80
CA ALA A 143 10.87 12.19 6.25
C ALA A 143 11.51 10.97 6.96
N LEU A 144 11.43 9.80 6.32
CA LEU A 144 11.97 8.54 6.81
C LEU A 144 13.31 8.19 6.16
N THR A 145 13.79 8.96 5.19
CA THR A 145 15.10 8.71 4.60
C THR A 145 16.20 9.27 5.50
N ALA A 146 17.02 8.38 6.06
CA ALA A 146 18.09 8.77 6.96
C ALA A 146 19.21 9.54 6.25
N LYS A 147 20.00 10.31 7.00
CA LYS A 147 21.15 11.06 6.46
C LYS A 147 22.34 10.17 6.12
N ALA A 148 22.48 9.05 6.83
CA ALA A 148 23.54 8.08 6.65
C ALA A 148 23.02 6.68 6.95
N TRP A 149 23.65 5.66 6.38
CA TRP A 149 23.31 4.28 6.68
C TRP A 149 23.64 3.93 8.14
N PRO A 150 22.71 3.27 8.85
CA PRO A 150 23.03 2.62 10.11
C PRO A 150 24.20 1.64 9.97
N SER A 151 25.02 1.53 11.02
CA SER A 151 26.13 0.56 11.04
C SER A 151 25.62 -0.86 10.82
N GLY A 152 26.30 -1.62 9.95
CA GLY A 152 25.91 -3.00 9.63
C GLY A 152 24.75 -3.13 8.65
N THR A 153 24.30 -2.04 8.01
CA THR A 153 23.33 -2.14 6.91
C THR A 153 23.88 -3.11 5.84
N PRO A 154 23.11 -4.11 5.37
CA PRO A 154 23.53 -5.02 4.29
C PRO A 154 23.68 -4.32 2.93
N GLU A 155 24.59 -4.80 2.08
CA GLU A 155 24.82 -4.21 0.75
C GLU A 155 23.58 -4.28 -0.15
N GLN A 156 22.88 -5.42 -0.15
CA GLN A 156 21.66 -5.62 -0.92
C GLN A 156 20.55 -4.61 -0.59
N TRP A 157 20.57 -3.99 0.61
CA TRP A 157 19.57 -3.00 1.02
C TRP A 157 19.83 -1.59 0.47
N ARG A 158 21.09 -1.29 0.11
CA ARG A 158 21.54 0.07 -0.27
C ARG A 158 21.46 0.36 -1.77
N ARG A 159 21.09 -0.64 -2.59
CA ARG A 159 21.06 -0.53 -4.05
C ARG A 159 22.42 -0.13 -4.65
N GLN A 160 23.53 -0.63 -4.09
CA GLN A 160 24.89 -0.27 -4.50
C GLN A 160 25.19 -0.57 -5.98
N GLN A 161 24.57 -1.62 -6.53
CA GLN A 161 24.72 -2.03 -7.94
C GLN A 161 24.37 -0.92 -8.95
N ALA A 162 23.54 0.05 -8.57
CA ALA A 162 23.17 1.18 -9.43
C ALA A 162 24.24 2.29 -9.49
N PHE A 163 25.32 2.15 -8.72
CA PHE A 163 26.41 3.12 -8.61
C PHE A 163 27.79 2.45 -8.81
N PRO A 164 28.03 1.79 -9.96
CA PRO A 164 29.27 1.05 -10.18
C PRO A 164 30.48 1.99 -10.12
N GLY A 165 31.50 1.60 -9.35
CA GLY A 165 32.75 2.36 -9.19
C GLY A 165 32.65 3.61 -8.31
N ARG A 166 31.48 3.87 -7.69
CA ARG A 166 31.35 4.82 -6.57
C ARG A 166 31.25 4.03 -5.25
N GLY A 167 31.68 4.63 -4.14
CA GLY A 167 31.46 4.07 -2.81
C GLY A 167 29.96 3.99 -2.48
N ASP A 168 29.63 3.60 -1.24
CA ASP A 168 28.24 3.50 -0.81
C ASP A 168 27.48 4.82 -1.04
N PRO A 169 26.41 4.83 -1.86
CA PRO A 169 25.59 6.04 -2.04
C PRO A 169 24.91 6.37 -0.72
N PRO A 170 24.76 7.64 -0.32
CA PRO A 170 23.96 7.97 0.86
C PRO A 170 22.49 7.53 0.65
N PRO A 171 21.71 7.26 1.73
CA PRO A 171 20.34 6.77 1.61
C PRO A 171 19.46 7.60 0.68
N ILE A 172 19.59 8.93 0.74
CA ILE A 172 18.84 9.84 -0.14
C ILE A 172 19.12 9.63 -1.62
N ASP A 173 20.38 9.39 -2.01
CA ASP A 173 20.74 9.16 -3.41
C ASP A 173 20.25 7.79 -3.88
N ALA A 174 20.32 6.78 -3.01
CA ALA A 174 19.81 5.45 -3.29
C ALA A 174 18.28 5.44 -3.49
N VAL A 175 17.55 6.10 -2.60
CA VAL A 175 16.08 6.28 -2.68
C VAL A 175 15.70 7.06 -3.93
N GLU A 176 16.33 8.20 -4.21
CA GLU A 176 16.03 9.00 -5.41
C GLU A 176 16.41 8.28 -6.72
N SER A 177 17.47 7.47 -6.71
CA SER A 177 17.81 6.61 -7.85
C SER A 177 16.76 5.51 -8.06
N TYR A 178 16.28 4.90 -6.99
CA TYR A 178 15.21 3.90 -7.04
C TYR A 178 13.89 4.50 -7.55
N ARG A 179 13.45 5.63 -6.98
CA ARG A 179 12.24 6.35 -7.44
C ARG A 179 12.32 6.68 -8.93
N ARG A 180 13.48 7.10 -9.42
CA ARG A 180 13.69 7.36 -10.86
C ARG A 180 13.63 6.09 -11.71
N SER A 181 14.14 4.96 -11.25
CA SER A 181 14.07 3.72 -12.03
C SER A 181 12.64 3.18 -12.17
N VAL A 182 11.79 3.42 -11.17
CA VAL A 182 10.41 2.90 -11.15
C VAL A 182 9.34 3.92 -11.54
N ALA A 183 9.69 5.20 -11.70
CA ALA A 183 8.74 6.28 -12.04
C ALA A 183 7.97 6.05 -13.36
N GLY A 184 8.52 5.22 -14.26
CA GLY A 184 7.88 4.86 -15.52
C GLY A 184 6.95 3.65 -15.45
N HIS A 185 6.95 2.90 -14.34
CA HIS A 185 6.17 1.67 -14.22
C HIS A 185 4.71 1.98 -13.87
N SER A 186 3.79 1.34 -14.58
CA SER A 186 2.36 1.38 -14.25
C SER A 186 2.05 0.53 -13.03
N ASP A 187 0.95 0.84 -12.33
CA ASP A 187 0.45 0.02 -11.21
C ASP A 187 0.34 -1.47 -11.60
N ARG A 188 -0.04 -1.77 -12.86
CA ARG A 188 -0.14 -3.14 -13.35
C ARG A 188 1.21 -3.82 -13.51
N GLN A 189 2.19 -3.14 -14.14
CA GLN A 189 3.56 -3.68 -14.25
C GLN A 189 4.14 -4.01 -12.88
N ARG A 190 3.86 -3.16 -11.88
CA ARG A 190 4.30 -3.35 -10.49
C ARG A 190 3.61 -4.54 -9.78
N ILE A 191 2.41 -4.92 -10.22
CA ILE A 191 1.68 -6.11 -9.73
C ILE A 191 2.15 -7.37 -10.44
N ASP A 192 2.28 -7.32 -11.77
CA ASP A 192 2.59 -8.48 -12.63
C ASP A 192 4.08 -8.86 -12.64
N GLU A 193 4.98 -7.99 -12.20
CA GLU A 193 6.41 -8.33 -12.05
C GLU A 193 6.59 -9.37 -10.92
N HIS A 194 6.58 -10.64 -11.33
CA HIS A 194 6.77 -11.80 -10.47
C HIS A 194 8.24 -12.15 -10.21
N GLU A 195 9.18 -11.68 -11.05
CA GLU A 195 10.61 -12.03 -10.90
C GLU A 195 11.42 -10.90 -10.26
N GLY A 196 11.92 -11.14 -9.05
CA GLY A 196 12.89 -10.27 -8.36
C GLY A 196 12.26 -9.00 -7.79
N LYS A 197 11.60 -9.10 -6.64
CA LYS A 197 11.05 -7.92 -5.96
C LYS A 197 12.16 -6.93 -5.62
N THR A 198 12.05 -5.71 -6.15
CA THR A 198 13.05 -4.67 -5.95
C THR A 198 12.67 -3.75 -4.78
N GLY A 199 13.64 -3.09 -4.19
CA GLY A 199 13.43 -2.17 -3.09
C GLY A 199 14.71 -1.52 -2.62
N VAL A 200 14.58 -0.51 -1.78
CA VAL A 200 15.71 0.17 -1.15
C VAL A 200 15.36 0.51 0.29
N PHE A 201 16.27 0.24 1.20
CA PHE A 201 16.12 0.59 2.60
C PHE A 201 16.18 2.12 2.76
N THR A 202 15.30 2.69 3.58
CA THR A 202 15.28 4.14 3.83
C THR A 202 16.43 4.60 4.73
N GLY A 203 17.09 3.68 5.42
CA GLY A 203 18.03 4.02 6.49
C GLY A 203 17.36 4.15 7.86
N SER A 204 16.03 4.07 7.94
CA SER A 204 15.27 4.23 9.18
C SER A 204 14.46 2.99 9.53
N TYR A 205 14.12 2.88 10.80
CA TYR A 205 13.34 1.80 11.37
C TYR A 205 12.02 2.30 11.97
N ALA A 206 11.12 1.35 12.16
CA ALA A 206 9.88 1.54 12.90
C ALA A 206 9.78 0.48 14.00
N ILE A 207 8.92 0.73 14.98
CA ILE A 207 8.64 -0.22 16.07
C ILE A 207 7.34 -0.96 15.75
N ASN A 208 7.42 -2.30 15.69
CA ASN A 208 6.23 -3.13 15.62
C ASN A 208 5.44 -2.98 16.93
N PRO A 209 4.17 -2.54 16.90
CA PRO A 209 3.42 -2.29 18.12
C PRO A 209 3.11 -3.57 18.91
N ALA A 210 3.05 -4.73 18.25
CA ALA A 210 2.75 -6.00 18.87
C ALA A 210 3.98 -6.63 19.57
N THR A 211 5.14 -6.64 18.90
CA THR A 211 6.36 -7.27 19.42
C THR A 211 7.29 -6.29 20.15
N ARG A 212 7.14 -4.98 19.91
CA ARG A 212 8.07 -3.91 20.31
C ARG A 212 9.46 -4.05 19.69
N GLU A 213 9.61 -4.94 18.72
CA GLU A 213 10.84 -5.13 17.97
C GLU A 213 10.97 -4.01 16.91
N ARG A 214 12.23 -3.67 16.63
CA ARG A 214 12.61 -2.72 15.59
C ARG A 214 12.62 -3.42 14.24
N ILE A 215 11.91 -2.86 13.26
CA ILE A 215 11.78 -3.40 11.90
C ILE A 215 12.19 -2.37 10.85
N PRO A 216 12.95 -2.75 9.80
CA PRO A 216 13.43 -1.82 8.78
C PRO A 216 12.30 -1.30 7.90
N VAL A 217 12.42 -0.04 7.47
CA VAL A 217 11.48 0.60 6.54
C VAL A 217 12.09 0.70 5.15
N PHE A 218 11.43 0.09 4.17
CA PHE A 218 11.83 0.07 2.76
C PHE A 218 10.93 0.97 1.91
N VAL A 219 11.46 1.35 0.75
CA VAL A 219 10.67 1.84 -0.38
C VAL A 219 10.67 0.76 -1.44
N SER A 220 9.49 0.37 -1.92
CA SER A 220 9.36 -0.65 -2.94
C SER A 220 8.18 -0.39 -3.87
N GLU A 221 8.38 -0.71 -5.16
CA GLU A 221 7.37 -0.55 -6.18
C GLU A 221 6.20 -1.54 -6.05
N TYR A 222 6.33 -2.69 -5.39
CA TYR A 222 5.16 -3.57 -5.23
C TYR A 222 4.07 -2.95 -4.32
N VAL A 223 4.40 -1.89 -3.57
CA VAL A 223 3.46 -1.13 -2.73
C VAL A 223 2.86 0.03 -3.50
N LEU A 224 1.54 0.07 -3.65
CA LEU A 224 0.84 1.10 -4.44
C LEU A 224 0.26 2.21 -3.56
N MET A 225 0.58 3.47 -3.85
CA MET A 225 0.05 4.63 -3.11
C MET A 225 -1.48 4.72 -3.12
N GLY A 226 -2.11 4.22 -4.20
CA GLY A 226 -3.56 4.23 -4.35
C GLY A 226 -4.27 3.02 -3.73
N TYR A 227 -3.60 2.22 -2.91
CA TYR A 227 -4.18 1.08 -2.19
C TYR A 227 -3.84 1.17 -0.69
N GLY A 228 -4.86 1.07 0.15
CA GLY A 228 -4.71 1.29 1.59
C GLY A 228 -4.13 2.67 1.89
N THR A 229 -3.01 2.71 2.61
CA THR A 229 -2.29 3.94 2.97
C THR A 229 -1.13 4.27 2.04
N GLY A 230 -0.82 3.40 1.07
CA GLY A 230 0.47 3.45 0.37
C GLY A 230 1.66 2.95 1.20
N ALA A 231 1.39 2.27 2.32
CA ALA A 231 2.37 1.54 3.12
C ALA A 231 1.79 0.18 3.54
N VAL A 232 2.64 -0.84 3.61
CA VAL A 232 2.27 -2.19 4.05
C VAL A 232 3.22 -2.67 5.15
N MET A 233 2.68 -3.49 6.05
CA MET A 233 3.50 -4.27 6.97
C MET A 233 3.86 -5.58 6.26
N GLY A 234 5.14 -5.85 6.12
CA GLY A 234 5.61 -7.04 5.42
C GLY A 234 5.57 -8.25 6.35
N VAL A 235 4.78 -9.26 6.01
CA VAL A 235 4.60 -10.49 6.80
C VAL A 235 5.00 -11.71 5.95
N PRO A 236 6.32 -11.98 5.81
CA PRO A 236 6.82 -12.93 4.82
C PRO A 236 6.27 -14.35 4.95
N ALA A 237 5.97 -14.80 6.17
CA ALA A 237 5.46 -16.15 6.37
C ALA A 237 4.02 -16.34 5.87
N HIS A 238 3.29 -15.27 5.55
CA HIS A 238 1.85 -15.29 5.27
C HIS A 238 1.40 -14.50 4.02
N ASP A 239 2.33 -13.89 3.28
CA ASP A 239 2.08 -13.28 1.96
C ASP A 239 3.23 -13.64 1.01
N GLU A 240 2.91 -14.19 -0.15
CA GLU A 240 3.88 -14.62 -1.18
C GLU A 240 4.79 -13.47 -1.64
N ARG A 241 4.25 -12.27 -1.82
CA ARG A 241 5.04 -11.12 -2.30
C ARG A 241 6.01 -10.66 -1.21
N ASP A 242 5.56 -10.70 0.04
CA ASP A 242 6.42 -10.38 1.18
C ASP A 242 7.49 -11.47 1.40
N TYR A 243 7.18 -12.73 1.13
CA TYR A 243 8.12 -13.84 1.15
C TYR A 243 9.24 -13.64 0.13
N ASP A 244 8.89 -13.36 -1.12
CA ASP A 244 9.86 -13.12 -2.20
C ASP A 244 10.74 -11.90 -1.91
N PHE A 245 10.14 -10.83 -1.37
CA PHE A 245 10.87 -9.64 -0.95
C PHE A 245 11.83 -9.99 0.21
N ALA A 246 11.36 -10.72 1.22
CA ALA A 246 12.19 -11.12 2.35
C ALA A 246 13.34 -12.03 1.93
N LYS A 247 13.13 -12.97 1.01
CA LYS A 247 14.20 -13.79 0.43
C LYS A 247 15.23 -12.95 -0.32
N THR A 248 14.78 -11.96 -1.10
CA THR A 248 15.67 -11.08 -1.87
C THR A 248 16.54 -10.22 -0.95
N PHE A 249 15.99 -9.75 0.17
CA PHE A 249 16.68 -8.85 1.09
C PHE A 249 17.24 -9.56 2.33
N ASP A 250 17.12 -10.88 2.46
CA ASP A 250 17.50 -11.66 3.66
C ASP A 250 16.86 -11.11 4.94
N LEU A 251 15.55 -10.84 4.87
CA LEU A 251 14.75 -10.36 5.99
C LEU A 251 14.20 -11.55 6.80
N PRO A 252 13.97 -11.38 8.12
CA PRO A 252 13.41 -12.45 8.94
C PRO A 252 12.04 -12.91 8.44
N ILE A 253 11.83 -14.23 8.42
CA ILE A 253 10.56 -14.85 8.07
C ILE A 253 10.03 -15.53 9.34
N ARG A 254 8.97 -14.96 9.94
CA ARG A 254 8.41 -15.43 11.20
C ARG A 254 6.99 -15.93 11.00
N ARG A 255 6.81 -17.24 11.20
CA ARG A 255 5.49 -17.85 11.17
C ARG A 255 4.71 -17.51 12.44
N VAL A 256 3.50 -17.01 12.25
CA VAL A 256 2.60 -16.63 13.34
C VAL A 256 1.19 -17.22 13.22
N VAL A 257 0.90 -17.85 12.09
CA VAL A 257 -0.32 -18.62 11.85
C VAL A 257 0.07 -20.01 11.32
N GLU A 258 -0.63 -21.04 11.75
CA GLU A 258 -0.46 -22.39 11.23
C GLU A 258 -1.79 -23.16 11.15
N PRO A 259 -1.93 -24.12 10.22
CA PRO A 259 -3.09 -24.99 10.16
C PRO A 259 -3.18 -25.86 11.41
N VAL A 260 -4.41 -26.07 11.91
CA VAL A 260 -4.63 -26.85 13.13
C VAL A 260 -4.17 -28.31 12.97
N ASP A 261 -4.40 -28.88 11.78
CA ASP A 261 -4.12 -30.29 11.45
C ASP A 261 -2.65 -30.57 11.05
N GLY A 262 -1.79 -29.54 11.09
CA GLY A 262 -0.40 -29.63 10.65
C GLY A 262 -0.25 -29.62 9.12
N GLY A 263 0.98 -29.88 8.63
CA GLY A 263 1.28 -29.86 7.19
C GLY A 263 1.77 -28.51 6.68
N VAL A 264 2.73 -27.92 7.37
CA VAL A 264 3.33 -26.63 6.98
C VAL A 264 4.66 -26.85 6.30
N ASP A 265 4.82 -26.28 5.11
CA ASP A 265 6.12 -26.17 4.45
C ASP A 265 6.93 -25.04 5.12
N GLU A 266 8.10 -25.36 5.67
CA GLU A 266 8.99 -24.35 6.28
C GLU A 266 9.68 -23.48 5.22
N ASP A 267 9.76 -23.96 3.98
CA ASP A 267 10.43 -23.29 2.86
C ASP A 267 9.45 -22.50 1.96
N ALA A 268 8.21 -22.28 2.41
CA ALA A 268 7.21 -21.50 1.69
C ALA A 268 6.36 -20.60 2.62
N ALA A 269 5.77 -19.57 2.01
CA ALA A 269 4.74 -18.76 2.66
C ALA A 269 3.46 -19.58 2.86
N PHE A 270 2.91 -19.55 4.07
CA PHE A 270 1.60 -20.10 4.37
C PHE A 270 0.54 -19.02 4.10
N VAL A 271 0.03 -18.99 2.88
CA VAL A 271 -0.92 -17.97 2.38
C VAL A 271 -2.39 -18.31 2.60
N ALA A 272 -2.68 -19.50 3.14
CA ALA A 272 -4.05 -19.84 3.46
C ALA A 272 -4.63 -18.84 4.49
N HIS A 273 -5.93 -18.59 4.31
CA HIS A 273 -6.75 -17.79 5.21
C HIS A 273 -8.09 -18.49 5.35
N THR A 274 -8.14 -19.44 6.26
CA THR A 274 -9.22 -20.39 6.46
C THR A 274 -9.62 -20.43 7.91
N GLU A 275 -10.79 -20.98 8.20
CA GLU A 275 -11.28 -21.12 9.58
C GLU A 275 -10.48 -22.15 10.40
N ASN A 276 -9.64 -22.97 9.76
CA ASN A 276 -8.89 -24.05 10.40
C ASN A 276 -7.42 -23.67 10.68
N GLU A 277 -7.22 -22.47 11.20
CA GLU A 277 -5.92 -21.87 11.49
C GLU A 277 -5.84 -21.43 12.95
N ARG A 278 -4.66 -21.56 13.55
CA ARG A 278 -4.36 -21.06 14.90
C ARG A 278 -3.16 -20.14 14.92
N LEU A 279 -3.13 -19.26 15.91
CA LEU A 279 -2.00 -18.39 16.18
C LEU A 279 -0.88 -19.12 16.92
N VAL A 280 0.35 -18.82 16.50
CA VAL A 280 1.61 -19.24 17.14
C VAL A 280 2.58 -18.08 17.17
N ASN A 281 3.61 -18.15 18.03
CA ASN A 281 4.65 -17.11 18.15
C ASN A 281 4.10 -15.67 18.28
N SER A 282 2.88 -15.54 18.81
CA SER A 282 2.05 -14.35 18.94
C SER A 282 1.77 -14.00 20.42
N GLY A 283 2.55 -14.59 21.34
CA GLY A 283 2.55 -14.24 22.75
C GLY A 283 1.23 -14.58 23.43
N ARG A 284 0.50 -13.58 23.90
CA ARG A 284 -0.76 -13.80 24.65
C ARG A 284 -1.88 -14.43 23.81
N PHE A 285 -1.74 -14.40 22.49
CA PHE A 285 -2.75 -14.88 21.56
C PHE A 285 -2.46 -16.30 21.04
N ASP A 286 -1.34 -16.90 21.48
CA ASP A 286 -0.98 -18.27 21.08
C ASP A 286 -2.10 -19.26 21.39
N GLY A 287 -2.42 -20.10 20.41
CA GLY A 287 -3.48 -21.11 20.50
C GLY A 287 -4.89 -20.62 20.18
N MET A 288 -5.13 -19.31 20.04
CA MET A 288 -6.41 -18.80 19.54
C MET A 288 -6.60 -19.18 18.06
N SER A 289 -7.84 -19.31 17.61
CA SER A 289 -8.11 -19.40 16.17
C SER A 289 -7.70 -18.09 15.48
N ALA A 290 -7.32 -18.15 14.20
CA ALA A 290 -6.96 -16.94 13.45
C ALA A 290 -8.10 -15.90 13.43
N VAL A 291 -9.34 -16.35 13.27
CA VAL A 291 -10.55 -15.49 13.26
C VAL A 291 -10.77 -14.78 14.60
N GLU A 292 -10.66 -15.50 15.72
CA GLU A 292 -10.74 -14.86 17.05
C GLU A 292 -9.54 -13.93 17.27
N GLY A 293 -8.37 -14.34 16.80
CA GLY A 293 -7.12 -13.60 16.85
C GLY A 293 -7.18 -12.25 16.16
N GLU A 294 -7.79 -12.16 14.97
CA GLU A 294 -8.00 -10.90 14.24
C GLU A 294 -8.71 -9.88 15.12
N THR A 295 -9.80 -10.28 15.76
CA THR A 295 -10.59 -9.38 16.62
C THR A 295 -9.82 -9.04 17.89
N ALA A 296 -9.29 -10.05 18.59
CA ALA A 296 -8.63 -9.86 19.87
C ALA A 296 -7.35 -9.01 19.78
N ILE A 297 -6.59 -9.15 18.69
CA ILE A 297 -5.37 -8.37 18.45
C ILE A 297 -5.72 -6.91 18.14
N VAL A 298 -6.72 -6.66 17.28
CA VAL A 298 -7.14 -5.30 16.96
C VAL A 298 -7.66 -4.60 18.21
N ASP A 299 -8.53 -5.25 18.99
CA ASP A 299 -9.06 -4.71 20.24
C ASP A 299 -7.94 -4.37 21.23
N TRP A 300 -6.94 -5.24 21.33
CA TRP A 300 -5.80 -4.97 22.19
C TRP A 300 -4.98 -3.77 21.70
N LEU A 301 -4.65 -3.70 20.41
CA LEU A 301 -3.86 -2.60 19.86
C LEU A 301 -4.63 -1.26 19.86
N GLU A 302 -5.96 -1.29 19.76
CA GLU A 302 -6.83 -0.12 19.90
C GLU A 302 -6.73 0.51 21.30
N LEU A 303 -6.59 -0.29 22.36
CA LEU A 303 -6.41 0.22 23.73
C LEU A 303 -5.15 1.08 23.89
N ASP A 304 -4.09 0.73 23.15
CA ASP A 304 -2.82 1.45 23.14
C ASP A 304 -2.78 2.54 22.03
N GLY A 305 -3.88 2.74 21.31
CA GLY A 305 -4.01 3.70 20.20
C GLY A 305 -3.18 3.32 18.96
N ALA A 306 -2.74 2.06 18.86
CA ALA A 306 -1.87 1.56 17.79
C ALA A 306 -2.64 0.87 16.65
N ALA A 307 -3.96 0.69 16.78
CA ALA A 307 -4.81 0.18 15.72
C ALA A 307 -6.17 0.91 15.68
N GLU A 308 -6.85 0.78 14.54
CA GLU A 308 -8.25 1.17 14.34
C GLU A 308 -8.88 0.23 13.31
N ARG A 309 -10.04 -0.35 13.62
CA ARG A 309 -10.82 -1.11 12.61
C ARG A 309 -11.13 -0.23 11.41
N SER A 310 -10.92 -0.77 10.21
CA SER A 310 -11.09 0.00 8.98
C SER A 310 -11.60 -0.86 7.83
N VAL A 311 -12.27 -0.20 6.91
CA VAL A 311 -12.72 -0.78 5.64
C VAL A 311 -11.97 -0.10 4.52
N SER A 312 -11.34 -0.89 3.67
CA SER A 312 -10.65 -0.42 2.47
C SER A 312 -11.36 -0.93 1.22
N TYR A 313 -11.21 -0.19 0.12
CA TYR A 313 -11.78 -0.55 -1.17
C TYR A 313 -10.69 -0.52 -2.23
N ARG A 314 -10.77 -1.44 -3.20
CA ARG A 314 -9.99 -1.37 -4.43
C ARG A 314 -10.46 -0.22 -5.33
N LEU A 315 -11.75 0.13 -5.25
CA LEU A 315 -12.33 1.27 -5.94
C LEU A 315 -11.58 2.56 -5.62
N ARG A 316 -11.26 3.34 -6.66
CA ARG A 316 -10.65 4.67 -6.54
C ARG A 316 -11.64 5.75 -6.96
N ASP A 317 -11.40 6.97 -6.47
CA ASP A 317 -12.18 8.13 -6.88
C ASP A 317 -12.02 8.42 -8.38
N TRP A 318 -13.13 8.75 -9.02
CA TRP A 318 -13.23 8.80 -10.48
C TRP A 318 -12.66 10.11 -11.02
N LEU A 319 -11.60 10.00 -11.82
CA LEU A 319 -11.02 11.14 -12.54
C LEU A 319 -11.84 11.44 -13.80
N PHE A 320 -12.53 12.59 -13.81
CA PHE A 320 -13.43 12.97 -14.91
C PHE A 320 -12.97 14.20 -15.70
N SER A 321 -12.04 15.02 -15.18
CA SER A 321 -11.49 16.13 -15.97
C SER A 321 -10.62 15.64 -17.13
N ARG A 322 -10.70 16.32 -18.28
CA ARG A 322 -9.94 15.98 -19.50
C ARG A 322 -9.30 17.24 -20.09
N GLN A 323 -8.09 17.12 -20.63
CA GLN A 323 -7.42 18.24 -21.33
C GLN A 323 -7.84 18.24 -22.79
N ARG A 324 -9.13 18.44 -23.01
CA ARG A 324 -9.77 18.40 -24.33
C ARG A 324 -10.58 19.67 -24.55
N TYR A 325 -10.55 20.14 -25.78
CA TYR A 325 -11.43 21.23 -26.21
C TYR A 325 -12.88 20.77 -26.32
N TRP A 326 -13.10 19.57 -26.88
CA TRP A 326 -14.44 19.01 -27.05
C TRP A 326 -14.87 18.22 -25.82
N GLY A 327 -15.54 18.90 -24.89
CA GLY A 327 -16.07 18.34 -23.65
C GLY A 327 -16.94 19.35 -22.91
N GLU A 328 -17.61 18.92 -21.85
CA GLU A 328 -18.34 19.83 -20.95
C GLU A 328 -17.34 20.76 -20.23
N PRO A 329 -17.56 22.10 -20.25
CA PRO A 329 -16.68 23.06 -19.58
C PRO A 329 -16.54 22.89 -18.07
#